data_AF-A0A7C5P0S2-F1
#
_entry.id   AF-A0A7C5P0S2-F1
#
_cell.length_a   1.000
_cell.length_b   1.000
_cell.length_c   1.000
_cell.angle_alpha   90.00
_cell.angle_beta   90.00
_cell.angle_gamma   90.00
#
_symmetry.space_group_name_H-M   'P 1'
#
loop_
_entity.id
_entity.type
_entity.pdbx_description
1 polymer ?
#
loop_
_entity_poly.entity_id
_entity_poly.type
_entity_poly.pdbx_seq_one_letter_code
_entity_poly.pdbx_strand_id
1 'polypeptide(L)'
;LILVNDKAALISAKFTREEAKQFEDIFDVEVERGIIANYHAVGSIGVVTNKGGLVHPEATDEELEWLESLFKVDFYVGTANMGVPFVGSCMIANSSGVVVGHLTTGPEIVKIEEALGFLG
;
A
#
# COMPACT_ATOMS: atom_id res chain seq x y z
N LEU A 1 -6.30 -4.19 7.26
CA LEU A 1 -6.73 -5.38 6.47
C LEU A 1 -7.07 -5.05 5.01
N ILE A 2 -7.15 -3.77 4.64
CA ILE A 2 -7.58 -3.30 3.33
C ILE A 2 -6.57 -2.25 2.88
N LEU A 3 -6.11 -2.34 1.64
CA LEU A 3 -5.27 -1.37 0.95
C LEU A 3 -6.07 -0.89 -0.27
N VAL A 4 -6.34 0.41 -0.39
CA VAL A 4 -7.30 0.92 -1.37
C VAL A 4 -6.91 2.30 -1.89
N ASN A 5 -7.14 2.54 -3.17
CA ASN A 5 -7.17 3.87 -3.77
C ASN A 5 -8.42 4.01 -4.65
N ASP A 6 -8.51 5.05 -5.47
CA ASP A 6 -9.69 5.33 -6.29
C ASP A 6 -9.79 4.43 -7.54
N LYS A 7 -8.88 3.47 -7.72
CA LYS A 7 -8.81 2.58 -8.90
C LYS A 7 -9.03 1.11 -8.55
N ALA A 8 -8.55 0.67 -7.38
CA ALA A 8 -8.64 -0.72 -6.93
C ALA A 8 -8.53 -0.82 -5.41
N ALA A 9 -8.92 -1.98 -4.87
CA ALA A 9 -8.61 -2.39 -3.52
C ALA A 9 -7.99 -3.80 -3.48
N LEU A 10 -7.03 -3.97 -2.58
CA LEU A 10 -6.54 -5.26 -2.14
C LEU A 10 -7.01 -5.48 -0.70
N ILE A 11 -7.82 -6.52 -0.50
CA ILE A 11 -8.24 -6.95 0.83
C ILE A 11 -7.50 -8.22 1.27
N SER A 12 -7.45 -8.43 2.57
CA SER A 12 -6.85 -9.63 3.17
C SER A 12 -7.41 -10.91 2.56
N ALA A 13 -6.55 -11.89 2.25
CA ALA A 13 -6.95 -13.23 1.86
C ALA A 13 -7.78 -13.99 2.92
N LYS A 14 -7.90 -13.44 4.15
CA LYS A 14 -8.80 -13.96 5.19
C LYS A 14 -10.27 -13.66 4.93
N PHE A 15 -10.59 -12.68 4.08
CA PHE A 15 -11.97 -12.43 3.65
C PHE A 15 -12.42 -13.49 2.64
N THR A 16 -13.68 -13.84 2.72
CA THR A 16 -14.38 -14.73 1.78
C THR A 16 -14.57 -14.06 0.42
N ARG A 17 -14.96 -14.82 -0.60
CA ARG A 17 -15.29 -14.26 -1.93
C ARG A 17 -16.58 -13.43 -1.86
N GLU A 18 -17.50 -13.83 -1.00
CA GLU A 18 -18.74 -13.14 -0.74
C GLU A 18 -18.49 -11.77 -0.11
N GLU A 19 -17.60 -11.68 0.89
CA GLU A 19 -17.17 -10.41 1.47
C GLU A 19 -16.42 -9.54 0.45
N ALA A 20 -15.59 -10.12 -0.43
CA ALA A 20 -14.91 -9.35 -1.48
C ALA A 20 -15.92 -8.63 -2.40
N LYS A 21 -16.99 -9.32 -2.82
CA LYS A 21 -18.06 -8.70 -3.63
C LYS A 21 -18.75 -7.55 -2.91
N GLN A 22 -18.96 -7.67 -1.59
CA GLN A 22 -19.50 -6.56 -0.80
C GLN A 22 -18.56 -5.36 -0.79
N PHE A 23 -17.24 -5.59 -0.75
CA PHE A 23 -16.27 -4.50 -0.85
C PHE A 23 -16.25 -3.86 -2.24
N GLU A 24 -16.44 -4.62 -3.32
CA GLU A 24 -16.59 -4.06 -4.68
C GLU A 24 -17.75 -3.06 -4.73
N ASP A 25 -18.92 -3.46 -4.21
CA ASP A 25 -20.10 -2.60 -4.16
C ASP A 25 -19.89 -1.35 -3.26
N ILE A 26 -19.11 -1.47 -2.18
CA ILE A 26 -18.87 -0.38 -1.22
C ILE A 26 -17.84 0.62 -1.75
N PHE A 27 -16.74 0.13 -2.33
CA PHE A 27 -15.64 0.98 -2.77
C PHE A 27 -15.79 1.46 -4.22
N ASP A 28 -16.68 0.84 -5.01
CA ASP A 28 -16.89 1.16 -6.43
C ASP A 28 -15.59 1.03 -7.26
N VAL A 29 -14.79 0.03 -6.93
CA VAL A 29 -13.51 -0.29 -7.59
C VAL A 29 -13.32 -1.81 -7.67
N GLU A 30 -12.40 -2.26 -8.51
CA GLU A 30 -11.98 -3.67 -8.57
C GLU A 30 -11.40 -4.11 -7.22
N VAL A 31 -11.87 -5.23 -6.67
CA VAL A 31 -11.37 -5.75 -5.38
C VAL A 31 -10.74 -7.12 -5.55
N GLU A 32 -9.45 -7.19 -5.26
CA GLU A 32 -8.70 -8.44 -5.21
C GLU A 32 -8.45 -8.90 -3.77
N ARG A 33 -8.22 -10.20 -3.60
CA ARG A 33 -7.87 -10.80 -2.31
C ARG A 33 -6.45 -11.34 -2.36
N GLY A 34 -5.66 -11.01 -1.34
CA GLY A 34 -4.29 -11.51 -1.30
C GLY A 34 -3.52 -11.23 -0.02
N ILE A 35 -2.22 -11.41 -0.16
CA ILE A 35 -1.20 -11.19 0.85
C ILE A 35 -0.05 -10.42 0.18
N ILE A 36 0.78 -9.76 0.97
CA ILE A 36 2.01 -9.14 0.50
C ILE A 36 3.09 -9.49 1.52
N ALA A 37 4.28 -9.89 1.06
CA ALA A 37 5.40 -10.29 1.92
C ALA A 37 5.01 -11.32 2.98
N ASN A 38 4.16 -12.29 2.62
CA ASN A 38 3.58 -13.30 3.53
C ASN A 38 2.65 -12.77 4.65
N TYR A 39 2.21 -11.50 4.59
CA TYR A 39 1.27 -10.93 5.56
C TYR A 39 -0.16 -10.82 5.01
N HIS A 40 -1.12 -11.28 5.82
CA HIS A 40 -2.56 -11.08 5.55
C HIS A 40 -3.03 -9.64 5.79
N ALA A 41 -2.32 -8.87 6.61
CA ALA A 41 -2.74 -7.53 7.01
C ALA A 41 -2.28 -6.46 6.01
N VAL A 42 -2.73 -6.57 4.75
CA VAL A 42 -2.25 -5.74 3.62
C VAL A 42 -2.26 -4.24 3.91
N GLY A 43 -3.34 -3.69 4.48
CA GLY A 43 -3.39 -2.28 4.86
C GLY A 43 -2.44 -1.84 6.00
N SER A 44 -1.84 -2.77 6.74
CA SER A 44 -0.85 -2.44 7.78
C SER A 44 0.57 -2.43 7.22
N ILE A 45 0.82 -3.15 6.13
CA ILE A 45 2.14 -3.31 5.50
C ILE A 45 2.28 -2.51 4.20
N GLY A 46 1.27 -1.73 3.84
CA GLY A 46 1.21 -1.01 2.56
C GLY A 46 0.46 0.30 2.67
N VAL A 47 0.84 1.25 1.83
CA VAL A 47 0.17 2.53 1.59
C VAL A 47 0.11 2.74 0.09
N VAL A 48 -1.05 3.15 -0.42
CA VAL A 48 -1.25 3.42 -1.84
C VAL A 48 -2.04 4.70 -2.02
N THR A 49 -1.72 5.45 -3.07
CA THR A 49 -2.49 6.61 -3.54
C THR A 49 -2.77 6.45 -5.03
N ASN A 50 -3.41 7.43 -5.66
CA ASN A 50 -3.56 7.42 -7.12
C ASN A 50 -2.26 7.74 -7.89
N LYS A 51 -1.15 8.02 -7.19
CA LYS A 51 0.15 8.38 -7.78
C LYS A 51 1.24 7.33 -7.60
N GLY A 52 1.13 6.46 -6.59
CA GLY A 52 2.16 5.49 -6.25
C GLY A 52 1.84 4.73 -4.97
N GLY A 53 2.62 3.68 -4.71
CA GLY A 53 2.49 2.82 -3.54
C GLY A 53 3.82 2.47 -2.88
N LEU A 54 3.78 2.26 -1.56
CA LEU A 54 4.89 1.77 -0.76
C LEU A 54 4.44 0.57 0.06
N VAL A 55 5.19 -0.54 0.00
CA VAL A 55 4.90 -1.77 0.74
C VAL A 55 6.11 -2.28 1.52
N HIS A 56 5.89 -3.35 2.28
CA HIS A 56 6.89 -4.05 3.11
C HIS A 56 8.24 -4.25 2.38
N PRO A 57 9.40 -4.08 3.07
CA PRO A 57 10.73 -4.24 2.48
C PRO A 57 11.02 -5.64 1.89
N GLU A 58 10.27 -6.65 2.32
CA GLU A 58 10.42 -8.04 1.86
C GLU A 58 9.40 -8.42 0.76
N ALA A 59 8.63 -7.46 0.22
CA ALA A 59 7.78 -7.75 -0.91
C ALA A 59 8.63 -8.14 -2.13
N THR A 60 8.21 -9.17 -2.87
CA THR A 60 8.97 -9.67 -4.02
C THR A 60 8.70 -8.85 -5.28
N ASP A 61 9.57 -8.92 -6.28
CA ASP A 61 9.36 -8.25 -7.57
C ASP A 61 8.03 -8.70 -8.22
N GLU A 62 7.68 -9.99 -8.11
CA GLU A 62 6.39 -10.51 -8.59
C GLU A 62 5.19 -9.89 -7.85
N GLU A 63 5.31 -9.70 -6.53
CA GLU A 63 4.28 -9.01 -5.76
C GLU A 63 4.17 -7.52 -6.16
N LEU A 64 5.28 -6.85 -6.43
CA LEU A 64 5.28 -5.46 -6.92
C LEU A 64 4.61 -5.38 -8.29
N GLU A 65 5.02 -6.19 -9.27
CA GLU A 65 4.41 -6.23 -10.61
C GLU A 65 2.90 -6.49 -10.55
N TRP A 66 2.47 -7.39 -9.66
CA TRP A 66 1.05 -7.66 -9.43
C TRP A 66 0.32 -6.44 -8.85
N LEU A 67 0.89 -5.77 -7.85
CA LEU A 67 0.31 -4.55 -7.26
C LEU A 67 0.24 -3.40 -8.26
N GLU A 68 1.27 -3.20 -9.07
CA GLU A 68 1.29 -2.19 -10.13
C GLU A 68 0.23 -2.46 -11.18
N SER A 69 0.08 -3.73 -11.57
CA SER A 69 -0.99 -4.16 -12.47
C SER A 69 -2.37 -3.93 -11.87
N LEU A 70 -2.59 -4.20 -10.58
CA LEU A 70 -3.88 -3.99 -9.93
C LEU A 70 -4.21 -2.49 -9.78
N PHE A 71 -3.32 -1.72 -9.13
CA PHE A 71 -3.58 -0.34 -8.74
C PHE A 71 -3.26 0.71 -9.82
N LYS A 72 -2.61 0.30 -10.92
CA LYS A 72 -2.22 1.16 -12.05
C LYS A 72 -1.37 2.37 -11.62
N VAL A 73 -0.42 2.13 -10.72
CA VAL A 73 0.59 3.06 -10.22
C VAL A 73 1.86 2.27 -9.86
N ASP A 74 3.02 2.91 -9.84
CA ASP A 74 4.28 2.25 -9.48
C ASP A 74 4.31 1.89 -7.99
N PHE A 75 4.93 0.75 -7.65
CA PHE A 75 5.10 0.30 -6.27
C PHE A 75 6.56 0.15 -5.91
N TYR A 76 6.91 0.58 -4.70
CA TYR A 76 8.24 0.40 -4.15
C TYR A 76 8.18 -0.24 -2.78
N VAL A 77 9.34 -0.73 -2.33
CA VAL A 77 9.52 -1.25 -0.98
C VAL A 77 10.19 -0.22 -0.07
N GLY A 78 9.88 -0.23 1.22
CA GLY A 78 10.55 0.64 2.18
C GLY A 78 10.05 0.51 3.61
N THR A 79 10.56 1.37 4.47
CA THR A 79 10.24 1.41 5.90
C THR A 79 9.90 2.83 6.33
N ALA A 80 9.35 2.95 7.54
CA ALA A 80 9.17 4.23 8.22
C ALA A 80 9.50 4.07 9.71
N ASN A 81 9.52 5.19 10.46
CA ASN A 81 9.75 5.16 11.91
C ASN A 81 11.01 4.38 12.35
N MET A 82 12.16 4.62 11.70
CA MET A 82 13.43 3.93 11.99
C MET A 82 13.38 2.43 11.68
N GLY A 83 12.96 2.07 10.46
CA GLY A 83 13.03 0.70 9.97
C GLY A 83 11.80 -0.16 10.26
N VAL A 84 10.70 0.42 10.73
CA VAL A 84 9.44 -0.31 10.91
C VAL A 84 8.86 -0.67 9.53
N PRO A 85 8.65 -1.96 9.24
CA PRO A 85 8.21 -2.41 7.92
C PRO A 85 6.68 -2.35 7.73
N PHE A 86 5.93 -2.10 8.80
CA PHE A 86 4.47 -1.92 8.79
C PHE A 86 4.11 -0.49 8.38
N VAL A 87 4.45 -0.12 7.14
CA VAL A 87 4.35 1.26 6.65
C VAL A 87 2.93 1.84 6.73
N GLY A 88 1.90 1.03 6.50
CA GLY A 88 0.49 1.45 6.65
C GLY A 88 0.08 1.78 8.09
N SER A 89 0.85 1.31 9.08
CA SER A 89 0.67 1.70 10.49
C SER A 89 1.45 2.96 10.87
N CYS A 90 2.37 3.40 10.01
CA CYS A 90 3.32 4.47 10.29
C CYS A 90 2.93 5.80 9.64
N MET A 91 2.07 5.78 8.61
CA MET A 91 1.73 6.97 7.84
C MET A 91 0.33 6.88 7.24
N ILE A 92 -0.18 8.04 6.82
CA ILE A 92 -1.37 8.17 5.97
C ILE A 92 -1.02 9.07 4.79
N ALA A 93 -1.55 8.76 3.62
CA ALA A 93 -1.26 9.51 2.39
C ALA A 93 -2.50 9.67 1.52
N ASN A 94 -2.47 10.70 0.68
CA ASN A 94 -3.37 10.87 -0.46
C ASN A 94 -2.57 11.43 -1.64
N SER A 95 -3.20 11.69 -2.78
CA SER A 95 -2.47 12.21 -3.95
C SER A 95 -1.86 13.61 -3.80
N SER A 96 -2.04 14.29 -2.67
CA SER A 96 -1.50 15.62 -2.38
C SER A 96 -0.35 15.61 -1.38
N GLY A 97 -0.13 14.51 -0.65
CA GLY A 97 0.96 14.43 0.32
C GLY A 97 0.84 13.24 1.26
N VAL A 98 1.76 13.19 2.22
CA VAL A 98 1.86 12.14 3.25
C VAL A 98 2.12 12.76 4.62
N VAL A 99 1.49 12.18 5.64
CA VAL A 99 1.81 12.44 7.05
C VAL A 99 2.45 11.19 7.61
N VAL A 100 3.70 11.31 8.07
CA VAL A 100 4.50 10.20 8.62
C VAL A 100 4.67 10.34 10.13
N GLY A 101 4.93 9.23 10.81
CA GLY A 101 5.29 9.24 12.22
C GLY A 101 6.61 9.99 12.48
N HIS A 102 6.70 10.63 13.65
CA HIS A 102 7.79 11.53 14.03
C HIS A 102 9.19 10.90 14.09
N LEU A 103 9.29 9.56 14.11
CA LEU A 103 10.56 8.83 14.11
C LEU A 103 11.05 8.51 12.70
N THR A 104 10.28 8.85 11.66
CA THR A 104 10.66 8.59 10.26
C THR A 104 11.87 9.45 9.91
N THR A 105 12.91 8.78 9.42
CA THR A 105 14.21 9.41 9.16
C THR A 105 14.20 10.14 7.82
N GLY A 106 15.14 11.09 7.63
CA GLY A 106 15.29 11.81 6.35
C GLY A 106 15.40 10.87 5.13
N PRO A 107 16.26 9.83 5.14
CA PRO A 107 16.33 8.87 4.04
C PRO A 107 15.02 8.11 3.79
N GLU A 108 14.28 7.73 4.85
CA GLU A 108 12.97 7.11 4.70
C GLU A 108 11.96 8.08 4.07
N ILE A 109 11.95 9.36 4.48
CA ILE A 109 11.09 10.39 3.88
C ILE A 109 11.35 10.49 2.37
N VAL A 110 12.62 10.58 1.95
CA VAL A 110 12.96 10.63 0.51
C VAL A 110 12.41 9.41 -0.22
N LYS A 111 12.55 8.20 0.34
CA LYS A 111 12.03 6.98 -0.28
C LYS A 111 10.49 6.96 -0.35
N ILE A 112 9.83 7.44 0.69
CA ILE A 112 8.36 7.57 0.75
C ILE A 112 7.87 8.57 -0.30
N GLU A 113 8.53 9.72 -0.42
CA GLU A 113 8.16 10.75 -1.40
C GLU A 113 8.42 10.28 -2.85
N GLU A 114 9.50 9.52 -3.10
CA GLU A 114 9.73 8.85 -4.38
C GLU A 114 8.59 7.88 -4.69
N ALA A 115 8.30 6.96 -3.77
CA ALA A 115 7.33 5.89 -3.96
C ALA A 115 5.89 6.40 -4.14
N LEU A 116 5.53 7.52 -3.50
CA LEU A 116 4.20 8.11 -3.60
C LEU A 116 4.07 9.18 -4.69
N GLY A 117 5.14 9.42 -5.47
CA GLY A 117 5.13 10.37 -6.59
C GLY A 117 5.04 11.83 -6.16
N PHE A 118 5.73 12.19 -5.07
CA PHE A 118 5.89 13.56 -4.59
C PHE A 118 7.25 14.18 -4.92
N LEU A 119 8.25 13.35 -5.24
CA LEU A 119 9.50 13.83 -5.86
C LEU A 119 9.30 13.94 -7.37
N GLY A 120 9.48 15.16 -7.90
CA GLY A 120 9.49 15.47 -9.32
C GLY A 120 10.90 15.76 -9.81
#